data_AF-A0A8T6SLV2-F1
#
_entry.id   AF-A0A8T6SLV2-F1
#
_cell.length_a   1.000
_cell.length_b   1.000
_cell.length_c   1.000
_cell.angle_alpha   90.00
_cell.angle_beta   90.00
_cell.angle_gamma   90.00
#
_symmetry.space_group_name_H-M   'P 1'
#
loop_
_entity.id
_entity.type
_entity.pdbx_description
1 polymer ?
#
loop_
_entity_poly.entity_id
_entity_poly.type
_entity_poly.pdbx_seq_one_letter_code
_entity_poly.pdbx_strand_id
1 'polypeptide(L)' 'MIREVESVVRKAQKDDDVLATILFGSYVRGERYSDIDICLVLQPKDYPNVELFKKSSHT' A
#
# COMPACT_ATOMS: atom_id res chain seq x y z
N MET A 1 10.21 -9.44 -7.06
CA MET A 1 8.81 -9.00 -6.87
C MET A 1 8.21 -9.36 -5.51
N ILE A 2 8.19 -10.63 -5.08
CA ILE A 2 7.67 -11.00 -3.73
C ILE A 2 8.50 -10.39 -2.60
N ARG A 3 9.83 -10.30 -2.76
CA ARG A 3 10.75 -9.74 -1.75
C ARG A 3 10.48 -8.27 -1.45
N GLU A 4 10.06 -7.52 -2.46
CA GLU A 4 9.74 -6.11 -2.40
C GLU A 4 8.43 -5.91 -1.62
N VAL A 5 7.42 -6.75 -1.86
CA VAL A 5 6.19 -6.79 -1.07
C VAL A 5 6.49 -7.14 0.38
N GLU A 6 7.31 -8.16 0.63
CA GLU A 6 7.71 -8.52 2.00
C GLU A 6 8.47 -7.37 2.70
N SER A 7 9.26 -6.59 1.97
CA SER A 7 9.93 -5.40 2.51
C SER A 7 8.92 -4.32 2.91
N VAL A 8 7.91 -4.07 2.08
CA VAL A 8 6.81 -3.14 2.41
C VAL A 8 6.06 -3.62 3.64
N VAL A 9 5.68 -4.90 3.70
CA VAL A 9 4.98 -5.50 4.85
C VAL A 9 5.82 -5.39 6.12
N ARG A 10 7.12 -5.70 6.05
CA ARG A 10 8.03 -5.59 7.21
C ARG A 10 8.19 -4.15 7.71
N LYS A 11 8.12 -3.16 6.81
CA LYS A 11 8.13 -1.74 7.20
C LYS A 11 6.81 -1.36 7.85
N ALA A 12 5.69 -1.71 7.22
CA ALA A 12 4.34 -1.46 7.73
C ALA A 12 4.11 -2.10 9.11
N GLN A 13 4.61 -3.30 9.35
CA GLN A 13 4.53 -3.98 10.66
C GLN A 13 5.27 -3.26 11.80
N LYS A 14 6.21 -2.38 11.49
CA LYS A 14 6.99 -1.61 12.46
C LYS A 14 6.51 -0.16 12.59
N ASP A 15 5.51 0.21 11.81
CA ASP A 15 4.94 1.54 11.78
C ASP A 15 3.68 1.55 12.65
N ASP A 16 3.75 2.23 13.79
CA ASP A 16 2.66 2.30 14.76
C ASP A 16 1.39 2.97 14.19
N ASP A 17 1.54 3.70 13.07
CA ASP A 17 0.45 4.37 12.39
C ASP A 17 -0.27 3.43 11.41
N VAL A 18 0.27 2.25 11.14
CA VAL A 18 -0.35 1.25 10.27
C VAL A 18 -1.10 0.21 11.11
N LEU A 19 -2.42 0.16 10.94
CA LEU A 19 -3.29 -0.85 11.54
C LEU A 19 -3.23 -2.19 10.81
N ALA A 20 -3.20 -2.15 9.49
CA ALA A 20 -3.21 -3.36 8.67
C ALA A 20 -2.61 -3.11 7.28
N THR A 21 -2.16 -4.20 6.64
CA THR A 21 -1.75 -4.22 5.24
C THR A 21 -2.59 -5.25 4.50
N ILE A 22 -3.22 -4.83 3.40
CA ILE A 22 -4.08 -5.68 2.58
C ILE A 22 -3.49 -5.75 1.16
N LEU A 23 -3.26 -6.96 0.70
CA LEU A 23 -2.86 -7.23 -0.68
C LEU A 23 -4.12 -7.49 -1.52
N PHE A 24 -4.24 -6.81 -2.65
CA PHE A 24 -5.41 -6.95 -3.53
C PHE A 24 -4.99 -6.84 -5.00
N GLY A 25 -5.97 -6.71 -5.90
CA GLY A 25 -5.70 -6.53 -7.33
C GLY A 25 -5.54 -7.83 -8.12
N SER A 26 -5.10 -7.69 -9.36
CA SER A 26 -4.96 -8.80 -10.33
C SER A 26 -3.91 -9.83 -9.90
N TYR A 27 -2.85 -9.40 -9.21
CA TYR A 27 -1.80 -10.27 -8.67
C TYR A 27 -2.37 -11.39 -7.77
N VAL A 28 -3.21 -11.05 -6.78
CA VAL A 28 -3.77 -12.04 -5.85
C VAL A 28 -4.86 -12.91 -6.48
N ARG A 29 -5.47 -12.45 -7.59
CA ARG A 29 -6.48 -13.22 -8.34
C ARG A 29 -5.86 -14.18 -9.35
N GLY A 30 -4.54 -14.16 -9.55
CA GLY A 30 -3.85 -14.99 -10.54
C GLY A 30 -4.11 -14.55 -11.99
N GLU A 31 -4.58 -13.32 -12.19
CA GLU A 31 -4.78 -12.73 -13.51
C GLU A 31 -3.46 -12.19 -14.07
N ARG A 32 -3.43 -11.79 -15.34
CA ARG A 32 -2.29 -11.06 -15.89
C ARG A 32 -2.15 -9.72 -15.16
N TYR A 33 -0.98 -9.47 -14.55
CA TYR A 33 -0.68 -8.25 -13.80
C TYR A 33 0.60 -7.60 -14.31
N SER A 34 0.72 -6.27 -14.14
CA SER A 34 1.93 -5.48 -14.41
C SER A 34 2.49 -4.83 -13.14
N ASP A 35 1.66 -4.73 -12.11
CA ASP A 35 1.90 -4.09 -10.82
C ASP A 35 1.28 -4.93 -9.69
N ILE A 36 1.47 -4.46 -8.45
CA ILE A 36 0.92 -5.07 -7.24
C ILE A 36 0.24 -3.98 -6.43
N ASP A 37 -1.03 -4.21 -6.09
CA ASP A 37 -1.83 -3.31 -5.29
C ASP A 37 -1.74 -3.62 -3.80
N ILE A 38 -1.35 -2.63 -2.99
CA ILE A 38 -1.23 -2.73 -1.53
C ILE A 38 -2.03 -1.59 -0.90
N CYS A 39 -2.93 -1.93 0.03
CA CYS A 39 -3.67 -0.97 0.84
C CYS A 39 -3.10 -0.96 2.25
N LEU A 40 -2.70 0.21 2.74
CA LEU A 40 -2.32 0.44 4.13
C LEU A 40 -3.51 1.05 4.86
N VAL A 41 -4.00 0.34 5.86
CA VAL A 41 -5.02 0.86 6.77
C VAL A 41 -4.30 1.61 7.87
N LEU A 42 -4.56 2.90 8.02
CA LEU A 42 -3.87 3.74 9.00
C LEU A 42 -4.72 3.93 10.26
N GLN A 43 -4.05 4.09 11.41
CA GLN A 43 -4.66 4.54 12.65
C GLN A 43 -5.43 5.83 12.42
N PRO A 44 -6.67 5.99 12.93
CA PRO A 44 -7.39 7.25 12.85
C PRO A 44 -6.60 8.37 13.52
N LYS A 45 -6.20 9.37 12.74
CA LYS A 45 -5.52 10.59 13.18
C LYS A 45 -5.98 11.77 12.34
N ASP A 46 -5.65 12.98 12.77
CA ASP A 46 -5.81 14.19 11.98
C ASP A 46 -4.77 14.25 10.85
N TYR A 47 -4.93 13.37 9.84
CA TYR A 47 -4.12 13.46 8.63
C TYR A 47 -4.55 14.70 7.84
N PRO A 48 -3.61 15.56 7.42
CA PRO A 48 -3.96 16.68 6.55
C PRO A 48 -4.57 16.16 5.25
N ASN A 49 -5.75 16.68 4.89
CA ASN A 49 -6.51 16.32 3.68
C ASN A 49 -5.70 16.43 2.36
N VAL A 50 -4.53 17.05 2.39
CA VAL A 50 -3.73 17.43 1.22
C VAL A 50 -2.68 16.39 0.82
N GLU A 51 -2.33 15.45 1.71
CA GLU A 51 -1.19 14.54 1.49
C GLU A 51 -1.57 13.10 1.13
N LEU A 52 -2.82 12.69 1.33
CA LEU A 52 -3.23 11.29 1.11
C LEU A 52 -3.35 10.92 -0.37
N PHE A 53 -3.43 11.90 -1.28
CA PHE A 53 -3.56 11.66 -2.72
C PHE A 53 -2.88 12.74 -3.56
N LYS A 54 -1.57 12.59 -3.81
CA LYS A 54 -0.92 13.29 -4.93
C LYS A 54 -0.71 12.32 -6.09
N LYS A 55 -1.66 12.29 -7.02
CA LYS A 55 -1.49 11.59 -8.30
C LYS A 55 -0.52 12.41 -9.15
N SER A 56 0.74 11.98 -9.22
CA SER A 56 1.73 12.53 -10.14
C SER A 56 1.43 12.05 -11.56
N SER A 57 0.58 12.76 -12.29
CA SER A 57 0.41 12.54 -13.73
C SER A 57 1.72 12.89 -14.45
N HIS A 58 2.58 11.90 -14.71
CA HIS A 58 3.59 12.03 -15.76
C HIS A 58 2.87 11.84 -17.09
N THR A 59 2.65 12.94 -17.79
CA THR A 59 2.15 12.98 -19.18
C THR A 59 3.32 13.35 -20.08
#